data_AF-A0AA88YIY6-F1
#
_entry.id   AF-A0AA88YIY6-F1
#
_cell.length_a   1.000
_cell.length_b   1.000
_cell.length_c   1.000
_cell.angle_alpha   90.00
_cell.angle_beta   90.00
_cell.angle_gamma   90.00
#
_symmetry.space_group_name_H-M   'P 1'
#
loop_
_entity.id
_entity.type
_entity.pdbx_description
1 polymer ?
#
loop_
_entity_poly.entity_id
_entity_poly.type
_entity_poly.pdbx_seq_one_letter_code
_entity_poly.pdbx_strand_id
1 'polypeptide(L)'
;MAAPSNKMMCALCFCEILNKKSYRKTDTLKDQTVTLLTLGISDSQILCYSCVNKLNKLKKLDYDILTKVEKLKCERNELYTQLSSLPGAKKISAEVSKGRNNCEHTPKSLEKRKRNVLTPTPKSARSIKKQIPQNRETPQSRRRLITFGEPLKQQVDKSTQTVMTDQDFEVKVTVKYKGIERSRKVQDDVWKAVVKQILNNNSASMKTLAKNVKCRDQMLDVVKRKIQGEASEICKQRNAIFKVCDNKDLKNFDVRKCTESLEETAPYLYQVLSSVAGKKAHTITAFSTLMYGRNMKNSILQYITGLTVDSCGITKEGLQVLHDLGVTVSPRSILRKKNELVLEQEEKIKQTVTAYVQQREKAVVTEAELHAEVRQHDEATCTIPVDENVYPPIEMLGDNLDITITPSKITSDAQRKSLHWFLVMMKQKKITVEDFNSMQVREQRDIMTLPKENWLANHHQTGSLIDNMVHSIIHVLVKYIEFLKPLKCDIPLYIPHEFIEKTQTKSVFLNCELIEASENSASGMISIMERVHDLAVPHTRQENKVIERIVFGGDVLTNERAFTAQQNMQLNKSEVDRFAGIIHRPEGLHRQMNFLLVIDTY
;
A
#
# COMPACT_ATOMS: atom_id res chain seq x y z
N MET A 1 46.81 51.80 25.23
CA MET A 1 45.98 51.89 24.00
C MET A 1 45.92 50.51 23.38
N ALA A 2 44.80 49.79 23.52
CA ALA A 2 44.62 48.47 22.91
C ALA A 2 44.08 48.65 21.48
N ALA A 3 44.73 47.99 20.51
CA ALA A 3 44.32 48.03 19.11
C ALA A 3 42.92 47.40 18.92
N PRO A 4 42.05 47.98 18.08
CA PRO A 4 40.72 47.42 17.85
C PRO A 4 40.85 46.09 17.10
N SER A 5 40.39 45.00 17.71
CA SER A 5 40.22 43.72 17.03
C SER A 5 39.13 43.88 15.96
N ASN A 6 39.53 44.02 14.69
CA ASN A 6 38.62 44.12 13.56
C ASN A 6 37.83 42.81 13.38
N LYS A 7 36.69 42.70 14.08
CA LYS A 7 35.72 41.63 13.90
C LYS A 7 35.00 41.80 12.57
N MET A 8 35.08 40.79 11.70
CA MET A 8 34.36 40.79 10.43
C MET A 8 32.88 40.50 10.69
N MET A 9 32.00 41.45 10.40
CA MET A 9 30.56 41.35 10.63
C MET A 9 29.81 41.28 9.29
N CYS A 10 28.79 40.44 9.20
CA CYS A 10 27.91 40.37 8.04
C CYS A 10 27.05 41.64 7.94
N ALA A 11 27.03 42.31 6.79
CA ALA A 11 26.22 43.53 6.60
C ALA A 11 24.70 43.29 6.60
N LEU A 12 24.25 42.05 6.36
CA LEU A 12 22.81 41.71 6.32
C LEU A 12 22.26 41.26 7.68
N CYS A 13 22.95 40.35 8.36
CA CYS A 13 22.44 39.74 9.59
C CYS A 13 23.21 40.17 10.85
N PHE A 14 24.25 41.01 10.69
CA PHE A 14 25.11 41.49 11.77
C PHE A 14 25.69 40.38 12.66
N CYS A 15 25.83 39.16 12.13
CA CYS A 15 26.51 38.08 12.83
C CYS A 15 28.03 38.15 12.60
N GLU A 16 28.79 37.77 13.63
CA GLU A 16 30.25 37.67 13.57
C GLU A 16 30.69 36.53 12.64
N ILE A 17 31.57 36.83 11.70
CA ILE A 17 32.09 35.90 10.70
C ILE A 17 33.40 35.32 11.22
N LEU A 18 33.32 34.09 11.73
CA LEU A 18 34.44 33.41 12.39
C LEU A 18 35.51 32.85 11.43
N ASN A 19 35.22 32.73 10.13
CA ASN A 19 36.12 32.11 9.15
C ASN A 19 36.16 32.86 7.81
N LYS A 20 37.36 33.12 7.27
CA LYS A 20 37.56 33.78 5.96
C LYS A 20 36.90 33.06 4.78
N LYS A 21 36.62 31.76 4.85
CA LYS A 21 35.88 31.01 3.81
C LYS A 21 34.36 31.16 3.87
N SER A 22 33.83 31.81 4.91
CA SER A 22 32.39 31.86 5.22
C SER A 22 31.70 33.17 4.79
N TYR A 23 32.35 33.98 3.96
CA TYR A 23 31.79 35.23 3.45
C TYR A 23 32.02 35.46 1.95
N ARG A 24 31.24 36.36 1.36
CA ARG A 24 31.42 36.92 0.02
C ARG A 24 31.41 38.44 0.11
N LYS A 25 32.21 39.10 -0.73
CA LYS A 25 32.17 40.55 -0.90
C LYS A 25 31.03 40.91 -1.84
N THR A 26 30.32 42.01 -1.57
CA THR A 26 29.21 42.48 -2.41
C THR A 26 29.66 42.75 -3.85
N ASP A 27 30.90 43.18 -4.06
CA ASP A 27 31.51 43.42 -5.38
C ASP A 27 31.54 42.17 -6.29
N THR A 28 31.44 40.96 -5.70
CA THR A 28 31.40 39.70 -6.44
C THR A 28 29.99 39.27 -6.86
N LEU A 29 28.95 39.99 -6.43
CA LEU A 29 27.53 39.73 -6.70
C LEU A 29 26.93 40.77 -7.67
N LYS A 30 27.64 41.04 -8.77
CA LYS A 30 27.28 42.07 -9.77
C LYS A 30 25.92 41.83 -10.44
N ASP A 31 25.44 40.59 -10.42
CA ASP A 31 24.17 40.14 -10.97
C ASP A 31 22.99 40.32 -9.99
N GLN A 32 23.25 40.83 -8.78
CA GLN A 32 22.26 41.06 -7.72
C GLN A 32 22.27 42.50 -7.21
N THR A 33 22.94 43.43 -7.92
CA THR A 33 23.14 44.83 -7.52
C THR A 33 21.84 45.55 -7.18
N VAL A 34 20.78 45.34 -7.97
CA VAL A 34 19.46 45.95 -7.72
C VAL A 34 18.87 45.48 -6.40
N THR A 35 18.98 44.18 -6.10
CA THR A 35 18.51 43.59 -4.83
C THR A 35 19.34 44.07 -3.65
N LEU A 36 20.66 44.18 -3.81
CA LEU A 36 21.56 44.68 -2.77
C LEU A 36 21.30 46.16 -2.43
N LEU A 37 21.10 47.00 -3.45
CA LEU A 37 20.70 48.40 -3.29
C LEU A 37 19.35 48.54 -2.58
N THR A 38 18.36 47.72 -2.96
CA THR A 38 17.03 47.70 -2.31
C THR A 38 17.12 47.36 -0.82
N LEU A 39 18.11 46.55 -0.44
CA LEU A 39 18.37 46.15 0.95
C LEU A 39 19.31 47.12 1.70
N GLY A 40 19.69 48.24 1.08
CA GLY A 40 20.56 49.26 1.67
C GLY A 40 22.03 48.83 1.85
N ILE A 41 22.48 47.84 1.10
CA ILE A 41 23.83 47.28 1.19
C ILE A 41 24.73 47.99 0.18
N SER A 42 25.82 48.60 0.65
CA SER A 42 26.77 49.31 -0.21
C SER A 42 27.81 48.37 -0.85
N ASP A 43 28.46 48.88 -1.90
CA ASP A 43 29.63 48.23 -2.47
C ASP A 43 30.74 48.09 -1.40
N SER A 44 31.57 47.06 -1.52
CA SER A 44 32.66 46.70 -0.60
C SER A 44 32.27 46.17 0.79
N GLN A 45 31.01 45.82 1.03
CA GLN A 45 30.56 45.14 2.26
C GLN A 45 30.73 43.61 2.18
N ILE A 46 30.75 42.93 3.33
CA ILE A 46 30.89 41.48 3.43
C ILE A 46 29.58 40.83 3.90
N LEU A 47 29.18 39.76 3.21
CA LEU A 47 27.97 38.98 3.52
C LEU A 47 28.37 37.57 3.91
N CYS A 48 27.77 37.05 5.00
CA CYS A 48 27.97 35.65 5.38
C CYS A 48 27.32 34.71 4.35
N TYR A 49 27.83 33.49 4.26
CA TYR A 49 27.36 32.49 3.30
C TYR A 49 25.86 32.19 3.42
N SER A 50 25.30 32.23 4.63
CA SER A 50 23.86 32.04 4.85
C SER A 50 23.02 33.15 4.19
N CYS A 51 23.43 34.41 4.33
CA CYS A 51 22.77 35.55 3.69
C CYS A 51 22.91 35.50 2.16
N VAL A 52 24.09 35.14 1.65
CA VAL A 52 24.32 34.96 0.21
C VAL A 52 23.43 33.86 -0.36
N ASN A 53 23.25 32.74 0.33
CA ASN A 53 22.36 31.68 -0.11
C ASN A 53 20.90 32.12 -0.15
N LYS A 54 20.45 32.97 0.79
CA LYS A 54 19.11 33.55 0.76
C LYS A 54 18.93 34.49 -0.44
N LEU A 55 19.93 35.31 -0.75
CA LEU A 55 19.91 36.17 -1.95
C LEU A 55 19.86 35.34 -3.24
N ASN A 56 20.66 34.27 -3.34
CA ASN A 56 20.61 33.36 -4.48
C ASN A 56 19.26 32.66 -4.63
N LYS A 57 18.62 32.30 -3.50
CA LYS A 57 17.28 31.73 -3.51
C LYS A 57 16.24 32.75 -3.97
N LEU A 58 16.35 34.01 -3.56
CA LEU A 58 15.48 35.09 -4.00
C LEU A 58 15.61 35.31 -5.52
N LYS A 59 16.84 35.40 -6.03
CA LYS A 59 17.11 35.49 -7.47
C LYS A 59 16.49 34.33 -8.27
N LYS A 60 16.57 33.11 -7.74
CA LYS A 60 15.95 31.95 -8.38
C LYS A 60 14.42 32.09 -8.43
N LEU A 61 13.79 32.57 -7.34
CA LEU A 61 12.35 32.81 -7.32
C LEU A 61 11.94 33.88 -8.33
N ASP A 62 12.70 34.96 -8.47
CA ASP A 62 12.41 36.00 -9.47
C ASP A 62 12.46 35.44 -10.90
N TYR A 63 13.46 34.59 -11.19
CA TYR A 63 13.57 33.91 -12.49
C TYR A 63 12.41 32.94 -12.74
N ASP A 64 12.03 32.15 -11.73
CA ASP A 64 10.92 31.19 -11.82
C ASP A 64 9.58 31.94 -12.04
N ILE A 65 9.38 33.08 -11.37
CA ILE A 65 8.20 33.95 -11.55
C ILE A 65 8.15 34.48 -12.99
N LEU A 66 9.25 35.07 -13.49
CA LEU A 66 9.32 35.60 -14.85
C LEU A 66 9.01 34.51 -15.89
N THR A 67 9.60 33.33 -15.71
CA THR A 67 9.37 32.18 -16.61
C THR A 67 7.91 31.75 -16.59
N LYS A 68 7.27 31.74 -15.42
CA LYS A 68 5.87 31.34 -15.29
C LYS A 68 4.91 32.37 -15.89
N VAL A 69 5.20 33.66 -15.71
CA VAL A 69 4.45 34.75 -16.36
C VAL A 69 4.56 34.64 -17.88
N GLU A 70 5.73 34.33 -18.42
CA GLU A 70 5.91 34.18 -19.87
C GLU A 70 5.14 32.97 -20.42
N LYS A 71 5.15 31.83 -19.72
CA LYS A 71 4.32 30.66 -20.07
C LYS A 71 2.83 31.01 -20.09
N LEU A 72 2.34 31.72 -19.08
CA LEU A 72 0.94 32.15 -19.02
C LEU A 72 0.57 33.11 -20.16
N LYS A 73 1.51 33.98 -20.60
CA LYS A 73 1.29 34.81 -21.79
C LYS A 73 1.19 33.97 -23.06
N CYS A 74 2.05 32.95 -23.22
CA CYS A 74 2.00 32.02 -24.34
C CYS A 74 0.66 31.28 -24.38
N GLU A 75 0.26 30.66 -23.25
CA GLU A 75 -1.03 29.96 -23.13
C GLU A 75 -2.22 30.89 -23.43
N ARG A 76 -2.20 32.14 -22.91
CA ARG A 76 -3.22 33.15 -23.22
C ARG A 76 -3.27 33.45 -24.72
N ASN A 77 -2.12 33.61 -25.37
CA ASN A 77 -2.06 33.90 -26.80
C ASN A 77 -2.54 32.70 -27.64
N GLU A 78 -2.23 31.48 -27.24
CA GLU A 78 -2.75 30.26 -27.87
C GLU A 78 -4.27 30.17 -27.74
N LEU A 79 -4.81 30.41 -26.54
CA LEU A 79 -6.26 30.48 -26.33
C LEU A 79 -6.90 31.58 -27.16
N TYR A 80 -6.26 32.74 -27.30
CA TYR A 80 -6.74 33.82 -28.17
C TYR A 80 -6.77 33.39 -29.65
N THR A 81 -5.75 32.67 -30.12
CA THR A 81 -5.71 32.10 -31.47
C THR A 81 -6.79 31.03 -31.67
N GLN A 82 -7.00 30.15 -30.69
CA GLN A 82 -8.07 29.16 -30.74
C GLN A 82 -9.45 29.83 -30.79
N LEU A 83 -9.71 30.80 -29.91
CA LEU A 83 -10.98 31.53 -29.88
C LEU A 83 -11.23 32.32 -31.18
N SER A 84 -10.21 32.97 -31.73
CA SER A 84 -10.32 33.68 -33.02
C SER A 84 -10.47 32.75 -34.23
N SER A 85 -10.04 31.49 -34.11
CA SER A 85 -10.24 30.49 -35.16
C SER A 85 -11.68 29.96 -35.26
N LEU A 86 -12.49 30.14 -34.20
CA LEU A 86 -13.85 29.63 -34.13
C LEU A 86 -14.80 30.30 -35.13
N PRO A 87 -15.80 29.57 -35.67
CA PRO A 87 -16.71 30.09 -36.70
C PRO A 87 -17.49 31.33 -36.27
N GLY A 88 -17.89 31.40 -34.99
CA GLY A 88 -18.60 32.55 -34.41
C GLY A 88 -17.73 33.81 -34.32
N ALA A 89 -16.45 33.67 -33.95
CA ALA A 89 -15.51 34.79 -33.87
C ALA A 89 -15.11 35.32 -35.26
N LYS A 90 -15.01 34.43 -36.25
CA LYS A 90 -14.83 34.79 -37.67
C LYS A 90 -16.04 35.51 -38.25
N LYS A 91 -17.27 35.10 -37.90
CA LYS A 91 -18.50 35.82 -38.26
C LYS A 91 -18.54 37.22 -37.66
N ILE A 92 -18.24 37.36 -36.37
CA ILE A 92 -18.22 38.66 -35.69
C ILE A 92 -17.14 39.59 -36.28
N SER A 93 -15.94 39.08 -36.55
CA SER A 93 -14.88 39.90 -37.18
C SER A 93 -15.22 40.28 -38.63
N ALA A 94 -15.91 39.40 -39.37
CA ALA A 94 -16.40 39.70 -40.71
C ALA A 94 -17.60 40.67 -40.70
N GLU A 95 -18.46 40.62 -39.68
CA GLU A 95 -19.60 41.52 -39.47
C GLU A 95 -19.14 42.91 -39.01
N VAL A 96 -18.14 42.99 -38.12
CA VAL A 96 -17.50 44.26 -37.72
C VAL A 96 -16.77 44.92 -38.89
N SER A 97 -16.22 44.12 -39.81
CA SER A 97 -15.59 44.62 -41.05
C SER A 97 -16.61 45.04 -42.12
N LYS A 98 -17.85 44.54 -42.07
CA LYS A 98 -18.94 44.85 -43.00
C LYS A 98 -19.94 45.89 -42.48
N GLY A 99 -19.95 46.16 -41.17
CA GLY A 99 -20.91 47.03 -40.49
C GLY A 99 -20.49 48.49 -40.29
N ARG A 100 -19.54 49.02 -41.07
CA ARG A 100 -19.13 50.43 -40.95
C ARG A 100 -19.87 51.41 -41.85
N ASN A 101 -20.84 50.96 -42.64
CA ASN A 101 -21.73 51.83 -43.42
C ASN A 101 -23.20 51.54 -43.09
N ASN A 102 -23.88 52.57 -42.58
CA ASN A 102 -25.32 52.82 -42.49
C ASN A 102 -26.04 52.68 -41.14
N CYS A 103 -26.38 53.87 -40.63
CA CYS A 103 -27.61 54.34 -39.95
C CYS A 103 -28.12 53.72 -38.64
N GLU A 104 -28.05 54.57 -37.60
CA GLU A 104 -29.20 55.17 -36.89
C GLU A 104 -30.50 54.35 -36.81
N HIS A 105 -30.82 53.85 -35.61
CA HIS A 105 -32.01 54.25 -34.85
C HIS A 105 -32.10 53.48 -33.53
N THR A 106 -32.20 54.23 -32.43
CA THR A 106 -32.65 53.75 -31.11
C THR A 106 -34.11 53.28 -31.20
N PRO A 107 -34.51 52.27 -30.40
CA PRO A 107 -35.58 52.56 -29.45
C PRO A 107 -35.36 52.00 -28.04
N LYS A 108 -36.00 52.69 -27.10
CA LYS A 108 -36.00 52.50 -25.64
C LYS A 108 -36.84 51.28 -25.21
N SER A 109 -36.42 50.69 -24.09
CA SER A 109 -37.22 50.20 -22.94
C SER A 109 -38.56 49.51 -23.19
N LEU A 110 -38.69 48.25 -22.76
CA LEU A 110 -39.93 47.72 -22.18
C LEU A 110 -39.66 46.61 -21.15
N GLU A 111 -40.60 46.49 -20.22
CA GLU A 111 -40.49 46.01 -18.85
C GLU A 111 -40.49 44.48 -18.63
N LYS A 112 -40.03 44.13 -17.42
CA LYS A 112 -40.53 43.10 -16.47
C LYS A 112 -41.24 41.86 -17.05
N ARG A 113 -40.66 40.69 -16.72
CA ARG A 113 -41.45 39.54 -16.25
C ARG A 113 -40.69 38.72 -15.21
N LYS A 114 -41.17 38.77 -13.96
CA LYS A 114 -40.91 37.78 -12.91
C LYS A 114 -41.78 36.54 -13.16
N ARG A 115 -41.22 35.34 -12.97
CA ARG A 115 -41.80 34.13 -12.33
C ARG A 115 -40.74 33.01 -12.39
N ASN A 116 -40.22 32.61 -11.24
CA ASN A 116 -40.61 31.45 -10.43
C ASN A 116 -39.83 30.19 -10.81
N VAL A 117 -38.80 29.86 -10.02
CA VAL A 117 -38.30 28.50 -9.87
C VAL A 117 -38.58 28.08 -8.44
N LEU A 118 -39.61 27.25 -8.28
CA LEU A 118 -39.78 26.36 -7.14
C LEU A 118 -39.03 25.08 -7.48
N THR A 119 -38.03 24.72 -6.67
CA THR A 119 -37.81 23.31 -6.32
C THR A 119 -37.38 23.22 -4.86
N PRO A 120 -37.83 22.18 -4.14
CA PRO A 120 -37.79 22.13 -2.69
C PRO A 120 -36.47 21.52 -2.20
N THR A 121 -35.79 22.23 -1.32
CA THR A 121 -34.69 21.68 -0.51
C THR A 121 -35.28 20.86 0.63
N PRO A 122 -34.92 19.57 0.83
CA PRO A 122 -35.34 18.84 2.02
C PRO A 122 -34.58 19.37 3.24
N LYS A 123 -35.31 19.99 4.17
CA LYS A 123 -34.82 20.32 5.51
C LYS A 123 -34.85 19.07 6.40
N SER A 124 -33.72 18.85 7.06
CA SER A 124 -33.57 18.36 8.44
C SER A 124 -34.34 17.11 8.87
N ALA A 125 -33.62 15.98 8.97
CA ALA A 125 -33.94 14.92 9.90
C ALA A 125 -32.99 14.98 11.11
N ARG A 126 -33.58 15.39 12.24
CA ARG A 126 -33.22 15.13 13.65
C ARG A 126 -31.79 14.66 13.96
N SER A 127 -30.95 15.59 14.41
CA SER A 127 -29.88 15.28 15.34
C SER A 127 -30.48 15.01 16.73
N ILE A 128 -30.45 13.75 17.15
CA ILE A 128 -30.65 13.38 18.56
C ILE A 128 -29.45 13.94 19.33
N LYS A 129 -29.69 15.03 20.07
CA LYS A 129 -28.78 15.52 21.10
C LYS A 129 -28.63 14.42 22.16
N LYS A 130 -27.52 13.66 22.13
CA LYS A 130 -27.06 12.95 23.32
C LYS A 130 -26.55 14.00 24.30
N GLN A 131 -27.33 14.17 25.37
CA GLN A 131 -26.97 14.95 26.54
C GLN A 131 -25.64 14.44 27.11
N ILE A 132 -24.76 15.39 27.39
CA ILE A 132 -23.59 15.24 28.24
C ILE A 132 -24.12 15.12 29.68
N PRO A 133 -23.85 14.03 30.42
CA PRO A 133 -24.01 14.06 31.86
C PRO A 133 -22.79 14.78 32.44
N GLN A 134 -23.04 16.00 32.92
CA GLN A 134 -22.19 16.64 33.92
C GLN A 134 -22.24 15.85 35.22
N ASN A 135 -21.10 15.81 35.91
CA ASN A 135 -20.95 15.55 37.34
C ASN A 135 -21.62 14.28 37.90
N ARG A 136 -20.83 13.19 37.91
CA ARG A 136 -20.88 12.27 39.04
C ARG A 136 -19.62 12.43 39.87
N GLU A 137 -19.89 12.76 41.11
CA GLU A 137 -18.96 12.97 42.21
C GLU A 137 -18.05 11.76 42.39
N THR A 138 -16.78 12.08 42.63
CA THR A 138 -15.76 11.21 43.18
C THR A 138 -16.29 10.45 44.40
N PRO A 139 -16.16 9.11 44.47
CA PRO A 139 -16.26 8.42 45.74
C PRO A 139 -15.04 8.82 46.57
N GLN A 140 -15.29 9.67 47.56
CA GLN A 140 -14.33 10.03 48.59
C GLN A 140 -13.72 8.75 49.18
N SER A 141 -12.40 8.76 49.20
CA SER A 141 -11.54 7.95 50.07
C SER A 141 -12.14 7.90 51.48
N ARG A 142 -12.77 6.79 51.84
CA ARG A 142 -12.94 6.42 53.25
C ARG A 142 -11.56 6.05 53.78
N ARG A 143 -10.91 7.04 54.42
CA ARG A 143 -9.86 6.80 55.41
C ARG A 143 -10.45 5.89 56.49
N ARG A 144 -10.14 4.59 56.43
CA ARG A 144 -10.19 3.76 57.64
C ARG A 144 -8.94 4.09 58.44
N LEU A 145 -9.14 4.82 59.55
CA LEU A 145 -8.23 4.80 60.67
C LEU A 145 -8.07 3.33 61.08
N ILE A 146 -6.90 2.74 60.84
CA ILE A 146 -6.53 1.47 61.47
C ILE A 146 -5.74 1.86 62.70
N THR A 147 -6.43 1.81 63.83
CA THR A 147 -5.87 1.84 65.18
C THR A 147 -4.92 0.66 65.34
N PHE A 148 -3.74 0.89 65.91
CA PHE A 148 -2.80 -0.15 66.28
C PHE A 148 -3.46 -1.09 67.31
N GLY A 149 -3.61 -2.36 66.93
CA GLY A 149 -4.06 -3.44 67.79
C GLY A 149 -3.12 -4.64 67.61
N GLU A 150 -2.74 -5.23 68.74
CA GLU A 150 -1.81 -6.34 68.89
C GLU A 150 -2.18 -7.61 68.08
N PRO A 151 -1.21 -8.49 67.77
CA PRO A 151 -1.38 -9.57 66.82
C PRO A 151 -2.23 -10.72 67.38
N LEU A 152 -3.38 -10.96 66.75
CA LEU A 152 -4.19 -12.17 66.94
C LEU A 152 -3.69 -13.30 66.01
N LYS A 153 -3.42 -14.44 66.65
CA LYS A 153 -2.90 -15.71 66.12
C LYS A 153 -3.64 -16.17 64.85
N GLN A 154 -2.91 -16.34 63.75
CA GLN A 154 -3.38 -17.13 62.60
C GLN A 154 -3.16 -18.62 62.85
N GLN A 155 -4.24 -19.39 62.68
CA GLN A 155 -4.22 -20.84 62.56
C GLN A 155 -3.46 -21.21 61.27
N VAL A 156 -2.49 -22.12 61.43
CA VAL A 156 -1.70 -22.69 60.35
C VAL A 156 -2.38 -23.97 59.89
N ASP A 157 -2.90 -23.96 58.66
CA ASP A 157 -3.22 -25.18 57.92
C ASP A 157 -1.92 -25.95 57.64
N LYS A 158 -1.88 -27.17 58.17
CA LYS A 158 -0.74 -28.09 58.10
C LYS A 158 -0.78 -28.82 56.76
N SER A 159 0.05 -28.40 55.80
CA SER A 159 0.55 -29.29 54.76
C SER A 159 1.96 -28.89 54.37
N THR A 160 2.85 -29.88 54.33
CA THR A 160 4.33 -29.79 54.29
C THR A 160 5.02 -29.27 55.55
N GLN A 161 4.79 -29.96 56.68
CA GLN A 161 5.77 -29.93 57.78
C GLN A 161 6.94 -30.86 57.43
N THR A 162 8.02 -30.33 56.88
CA THR A 162 9.34 -30.93 57.09
C THR A 162 9.71 -30.72 58.55
N VAL A 163 9.88 -31.82 59.27
CA VAL A 163 10.41 -31.90 60.63
C VAL A 163 11.66 -31.02 60.73
N MET A 164 11.61 -30.02 61.61
CA MET A 164 12.74 -29.17 61.94
C MET A 164 13.66 -29.97 62.86
N THR A 165 14.76 -30.47 62.31
CA THR A 165 15.96 -30.77 63.10
C THR A 165 16.80 -29.51 63.15
N ASP A 166 17.13 -29.03 64.35
CA ASP A 166 18.09 -27.97 64.66
C ASP A 166 19.53 -28.40 64.30
N GLN A 167 19.78 -28.66 63.02
CA GLN A 167 21.12 -28.75 62.48
C GLN A 167 21.33 -27.57 61.53
N ASP A 168 22.21 -26.68 61.96
CA ASP A 168 22.75 -25.55 61.22
C ASP A 168 23.02 -25.94 59.77
N PHE A 169 22.19 -25.46 58.84
CA PHE A 169 22.48 -25.64 57.42
C PHE A 169 23.63 -24.71 57.06
N GLU A 170 24.80 -25.30 56.81
CA GLU A 170 25.99 -24.54 56.46
C GLU A 170 25.93 -24.09 55.00
N VAL A 171 25.63 -22.81 54.78
CA VAL A 171 25.62 -22.24 53.42
C VAL A 171 27.03 -21.87 53.01
N LYS A 172 27.66 -22.72 52.19
CA LYS A 172 28.96 -22.44 51.56
C LYS A 172 28.74 -21.94 50.13
N VAL A 173 28.97 -20.64 49.91
CA VAL A 173 28.92 -20.06 48.56
C VAL A 173 30.28 -20.26 47.91
N THR A 174 30.29 -20.99 46.80
CA THR A 174 31.50 -21.28 46.03
C THR A 174 31.41 -20.61 44.67
N VAL A 175 32.30 -19.67 44.40
CA VAL A 175 32.42 -18.98 43.11
C VAL A 175 33.58 -19.62 42.36
N LYS A 176 33.27 -20.25 41.22
CA LYS A 176 34.29 -20.78 40.29
C LYS A 176 34.37 -19.83 39.08
N TYR A 177 35.54 -19.25 38.84
CA TYR A 177 35.78 -18.40 37.66
C TYR A 177 37.20 -18.58 37.13
N LYS A 178 37.35 -18.83 35.82
CA LYS A 178 38.64 -19.02 35.13
C LYS A 178 39.60 -20.00 35.86
N GLY A 179 39.10 -21.16 36.28
CA GLY A 179 39.91 -22.19 36.96
C GLY A 179 40.23 -21.91 38.43
N ILE A 180 39.81 -20.76 38.98
CA ILE A 180 39.99 -20.42 40.39
C ILE A 180 38.69 -20.69 41.15
N GLU A 181 38.77 -21.49 42.20
CA GLU A 181 37.67 -21.79 43.11
C GLU A 181 37.86 -21.02 44.42
N ARG A 182 36.93 -20.10 44.70
CA ARG A 182 36.87 -19.40 45.99
C ARG A 182 35.58 -19.78 46.69
N SER A 183 35.70 -20.32 47.89
CA SER A 183 34.55 -20.66 48.70
C SER A 183 34.53 -19.87 50.00
N ARG A 184 33.36 -19.33 50.35
CA ARG A 184 33.12 -18.65 51.63
C ARG A 184 31.94 -19.29 52.33
N LYS A 185 32.14 -19.65 53.60
CA LYS A 185 31.06 -20.04 54.51
C LYS A 185 30.32 -18.78 54.94
N VAL A 186 29.02 -18.73 54.69
CA VAL A 186 28.16 -17.62 55.09
C VAL A 186 27.82 -17.84 56.56
N GLN A 187 28.37 -17.01 57.43
CA GLN A 187 28.14 -17.13 58.88
C GLN A 187 26.86 -16.40 59.33
N ASP A 188 26.45 -15.35 58.63
CA ASP A 188 25.26 -14.56 58.96
C ASP A 188 23.97 -15.31 58.58
N ASP A 189 23.12 -15.56 59.57
CA ASP A 189 21.88 -16.31 59.44
C ASP A 189 20.87 -15.63 58.51
N VAL A 190 20.91 -14.29 58.40
CA VAL A 190 20.07 -13.55 57.45
C VAL A 190 20.45 -13.91 56.01
N TRP A 191 21.74 -13.96 55.70
CA TRP A 191 22.24 -14.32 54.38
C TRP A 191 22.10 -15.81 54.08
N LYS A 192 22.23 -16.68 55.09
CA LYS A 192 21.91 -18.11 54.96
C LYS A 192 20.45 -18.31 54.54
N ALA A 193 19.52 -17.63 55.20
CA ALA A 193 18.09 -17.68 54.87
C ALA A 193 17.80 -17.14 53.46
N VAL A 194 18.43 -16.03 53.06
CA VAL A 194 18.30 -15.48 51.71
C VAL A 194 18.79 -16.45 50.65
N VAL A 195 19.98 -17.05 50.80
CA VAL A 195 20.53 -18.01 49.82
C VAL A 195 19.66 -19.26 49.72
N LYS A 196 19.17 -19.78 50.85
CA LYS A 196 18.22 -20.90 50.89
C LYS A 196 16.92 -20.57 50.15
N GLN A 197 16.42 -19.36 50.29
CA GLN A 197 15.20 -18.94 49.60
C GLN A 197 15.40 -18.67 48.10
N ILE A 198 16.58 -18.20 47.68
CA ILE A 198 16.96 -18.13 46.26
C ILE A 198 16.97 -19.53 45.64
N LEU A 199 17.57 -20.52 46.32
CA LEU A 199 17.64 -21.91 45.84
C LEU A 199 16.24 -22.54 45.71
N ASN A 200 15.28 -22.11 46.54
CA ASN A 200 13.89 -22.57 46.50
C ASN A 200 13.01 -21.77 45.51
N ASN A 201 13.59 -20.93 44.64
CA ASN A 201 12.86 -20.08 43.67
C ASN A 201 11.76 -19.18 44.31
N ASN A 202 11.94 -18.74 45.55
CA ASN A 202 10.95 -17.92 46.22
C ASN A 202 11.03 -16.45 45.77
N SER A 203 9.99 -15.97 45.07
CA SER A 203 9.90 -14.60 44.55
C SER A 203 9.87 -13.52 45.63
N ALA A 204 9.48 -13.84 46.87
CA ALA A 204 9.44 -12.88 47.99
C ALA A 204 10.84 -12.41 48.42
N SER A 205 11.83 -13.29 48.31
CA SER A 205 13.21 -13.05 48.78
C SER A 205 14.00 -12.21 47.79
N MET A 206 13.74 -12.40 46.50
CA MET A 206 14.24 -11.53 45.43
C MET A 206 13.70 -10.10 45.57
N LYS A 207 12.44 -9.94 46.01
CA LYS A 207 11.86 -8.61 46.32
C LYS A 207 12.56 -7.96 47.51
N THR A 208 12.92 -8.72 48.54
CA THR A 208 13.66 -8.20 49.70
C THR A 208 15.10 -7.80 49.33
N LEU A 209 15.78 -8.61 48.51
CA LEU A 209 17.11 -8.27 47.97
C LEU A 209 17.10 -7.03 47.08
N ALA A 210 16.06 -6.85 46.27
CA ALA A 210 15.89 -5.67 45.44
C ALA A 210 15.68 -4.37 46.26
N LYS A 211 15.34 -4.45 47.54
CA LYS A 211 15.29 -3.28 48.45
C LYS A 211 16.69 -2.81 48.86
N ASN A 212 17.70 -3.69 48.82
CA ASN A 212 19.08 -3.31 49.09
C ASN A 212 19.70 -2.67 47.85
N VAL A 213 20.11 -1.39 47.94
CA VAL A 213 20.63 -0.60 46.82
C VAL A 213 21.79 -1.30 46.09
N LYS A 214 22.77 -1.83 46.83
CA LYS A 214 23.96 -2.47 46.22
C LYS A 214 23.61 -3.76 45.48
N CYS A 215 22.71 -4.56 46.04
CA CYS A 215 22.25 -5.81 45.40
C CYS A 215 21.38 -5.50 44.18
N ARG A 216 20.47 -4.53 44.30
CA ARG A 216 19.60 -4.07 43.21
C ARG A 216 20.42 -3.62 42.00
N ASP A 217 21.43 -2.80 42.20
CA ASP A 217 22.22 -2.26 41.10
C ASP A 217 23.03 -3.37 40.40
N GLN A 218 23.60 -4.31 41.15
CA GLN A 218 24.27 -5.50 40.57
C GLN A 218 23.30 -6.43 39.82
N MET A 219 22.09 -6.62 40.34
CA MET A 219 21.04 -7.39 39.67
C MET A 219 20.62 -6.73 38.35
N LEU A 220 20.42 -5.41 38.35
CA LEU A 220 20.11 -4.64 37.15
C LEU A 220 21.25 -4.73 36.12
N ASP A 221 22.51 -4.71 36.55
CA ASP A 221 23.66 -4.87 35.67
C ASP A 221 23.72 -6.27 35.02
N VAL A 222 23.30 -7.33 35.71
CA VAL A 222 23.19 -8.67 35.13
C VAL A 222 22.09 -8.71 34.06
N VAL A 223 20.91 -8.18 34.37
CA VAL A 223 19.78 -8.10 33.43
C VAL A 223 20.15 -7.26 32.20
N LYS A 224 20.75 -6.09 32.41
CA LYS A 224 21.23 -5.21 31.35
C LYS A 224 22.23 -5.92 30.43
N ARG A 225 23.20 -6.65 30.99
CA ARG A 225 24.16 -7.42 30.18
C ARG A 225 23.50 -8.53 29.38
N LYS A 226 22.49 -9.21 29.95
CA LYS A 226 21.72 -10.24 29.22
C LYS A 226 20.92 -9.65 28.06
N ILE A 227 20.16 -8.59 28.29
CA ILE A 227 19.40 -7.89 27.24
C ILE A 227 20.33 -7.31 26.17
N GLN A 228 21.46 -6.72 26.55
CA GLN A 228 22.46 -6.24 25.61
C GLN A 228 23.05 -7.38 24.77
N GLY A 229 23.30 -8.54 25.39
CA GLY A 229 23.73 -9.75 24.69
C GLY A 229 22.71 -10.20 23.64
N GLU A 230 21.44 -10.35 24.03
CA GLU A 230 20.35 -10.72 23.13
C GLU A 230 20.20 -9.73 21.96
N ALA A 231 20.17 -8.43 22.25
CA ALA A 231 20.05 -7.39 21.22
C ALA A 231 21.25 -7.40 20.25
N SER A 232 22.46 -7.63 20.75
CA SER A 232 23.66 -7.76 19.93
C SER A 232 23.65 -9.02 19.07
N GLU A 233 23.17 -10.15 19.60
CA GLU A 233 23.07 -11.40 18.84
C GLU A 233 22.02 -11.30 17.73
N ILE A 234 20.84 -10.70 17.97
CA ILE A 234 19.86 -10.46 16.91
C ILE A 234 20.45 -9.59 15.79
N CYS A 235 21.26 -8.58 16.14
CA CYS A 235 21.89 -7.72 15.15
C CYS A 235 22.95 -8.46 14.32
N LYS A 236 23.68 -9.42 14.92
CA LYS A 236 24.70 -10.25 14.26
C LYS A 236 24.10 -11.41 13.45
N GLN A 237 23.04 -12.02 13.96
CA GLN A 237 22.42 -13.22 13.39
C GLN A 237 21.94 -12.97 11.95
N ARG A 238 22.00 -14.01 11.13
CA ARG A 238 21.34 -14.09 9.81
C ARG A 238 19.81 -14.23 9.96
N ASN A 239 19.19 -13.56 10.92
CA ASN A 239 17.74 -13.55 11.07
C ASN A 239 17.16 -12.70 9.94
N ALA A 240 16.86 -13.35 8.82
CA ALA A 240 16.26 -12.74 7.65
C ALA A 240 14.90 -12.09 7.98
N ILE A 241 14.20 -12.62 8.99
CA ILE A 241 12.82 -12.21 9.35
C ILE A 241 12.69 -10.71 9.66
N PHE A 242 13.70 -10.10 10.28
CA PHE A 242 13.66 -8.68 10.65
C PHE A 242 14.40 -7.76 9.65
N LYS A 243 15.02 -8.34 8.63
CA LYS A 243 15.85 -7.65 7.64
C LYS A 243 15.10 -7.61 6.31
N VAL A 244 15.40 -6.61 5.49
CA VAL A 244 14.97 -6.62 4.09
C VAL A 244 16.09 -7.26 3.29
N CYS A 245 15.93 -8.54 2.94
CA CYS A 245 16.85 -9.24 2.04
C CYS A 245 16.33 -9.21 0.60
N ASP A 246 15.03 -9.39 0.42
CA ASP A 246 14.33 -9.34 -0.86
C ASP A 246 12.97 -8.62 -0.74
N ASN A 247 12.38 -8.19 -1.86
CA ASN A 247 11.06 -7.59 -1.90
C ASN A 247 9.95 -8.57 -1.45
N LYS A 248 10.20 -9.88 -1.54
CA LYS A 248 9.30 -10.93 -1.01
C LYS A 248 9.12 -10.83 0.51
N ASP A 249 10.15 -10.40 1.24
CA ASP A 249 10.08 -10.26 2.69
C ASP A 249 9.06 -9.19 3.10
N LEU A 250 9.00 -8.09 2.34
CA LEU A 250 8.02 -7.02 2.55
C LEU A 250 6.58 -7.49 2.30
N LYS A 251 6.38 -8.34 1.28
CA LYS A 251 5.06 -8.85 0.88
C LYS A 251 4.52 -9.93 1.83
N ASN A 252 5.42 -10.70 2.43
CA ASN A 252 5.09 -11.83 3.30
C ASN A 252 5.29 -11.53 4.79
N PHE A 253 5.42 -10.25 5.15
CA PHE A 253 5.62 -9.85 6.54
C PHE A 253 4.43 -10.28 7.42
N ASP A 254 4.74 -10.98 8.50
CA ASP A 254 3.76 -11.48 9.46
C ASP A 254 4.21 -11.15 10.89
N VAL A 255 3.39 -10.37 11.58
CA VAL A 255 3.61 -9.95 12.97
C VAL A 255 3.66 -11.16 13.91
N ARG A 256 2.87 -12.21 13.66
CA ARG A 256 2.82 -13.40 14.53
C ARG A 256 4.13 -14.17 14.48
N LYS A 257 4.61 -14.48 13.27
CA LYS A 257 5.91 -15.14 13.05
C LYS A 257 7.07 -14.33 13.62
N CYS A 258 7.03 -13.00 13.46
CA CYS A 258 8.02 -12.11 14.07
C CYS A 258 8.00 -12.17 15.60
N THR A 259 6.80 -12.29 16.19
CA THR A 259 6.63 -12.37 17.65
C THR A 259 7.16 -13.68 18.19
N GLU A 260 6.81 -14.80 17.56
CA GLU A 260 7.28 -16.14 17.93
C GLU A 260 8.81 -16.23 17.82
N SER A 261 9.38 -15.73 16.73
CA SER A 261 10.84 -15.68 16.56
C SER A 261 11.53 -14.80 17.61
N LEU A 262 10.91 -13.69 18.01
CA LEU A 262 11.44 -12.82 19.06
C LEU A 262 11.37 -13.46 20.45
N GLU A 263 10.26 -14.15 20.75
CA GLU A 263 10.07 -14.93 21.98
C GLU A 263 11.15 -16.00 22.15
N GLU A 264 11.51 -16.68 21.06
CA GLU A 264 12.54 -17.72 21.06
C GLU A 264 13.97 -17.16 21.13
N THR A 265 14.27 -16.10 20.37
CA THR A 265 15.65 -15.60 20.21
C THR A 265 16.08 -14.59 21.28
N ALA A 266 15.15 -13.82 21.84
CA ALA A 266 15.44 -12.84 22.89
C ALA A 266 14.30 -12.76 23.92
N PRO A 267 14.13 -13.82 24.74
CA PRO A 267 13.04 -13.92 25.69
C PRO A 267 13.06 -12.80 26.75
N TYR A 268 14.24 -12.35 27.22
CA TYR A 268 14.29 -11.27 28.22
C TYR A 268 13.86 -9.94 27.63
N LEU A 269 14.37 -9.60 26.44
CA LEU A 269 13.94 -8.39 25.72
C LEU A 269 12.45 -8.42 25.39
N TYR A 270 11.94 -9.57 24.93
CA TYR A 270 10.51 -9.75 24.65
C TYR A 270 9.65 -9.55 25.89
N GLN A 271 9.99 -10.18 27.02
CA GLN A 271 9.23 -10.05 28.26
C GLN A 271 9.17 -8.61 28.75
N VAL A 272 10.28 -7.87 28.66
CA VAL A 272 10.29 -6.44 29.01
C VAL A 272 9.35 -5.65 28.10
N LEU A 273 9.45 -5.81 26.78
CA LEU A 273 8.64 -5.04 25.85
C LEU A 273 7.15 -5.40 25.91
N SER A 274 6.83 -6.70 26.02
CA SER A 274 5.44 -7.19 26.12
C SER A 274 4.77 -6.75 27.42
N SER A 275 5.51 -6.68 28.53
CA SER A 275 5.00 -6.17 29.80
C SER A 275 4.56 -4.70 29.74
N VAL A 276 5.15 -3.91 28.83
CA VAL A 276 4.83 -2.49 28.63
C VAL A 276 3.79 -2.29 27.53
N ALA A 277 3.90 -3.03 26.42
CA ALA A 277 3.15 -2.76 25.20
C ALA A 277 1.73 -3.35 25.17
N GLY A 278 1.45 -4.39 25.97
CA GLY A 278 0.16 -5.05 26.14
C GLY A 278 -0.38 -5.82 24.92
N LYS A 279 -0.04 -5.41 23.69
CA LYS A 279 -0.40 -6.07 22.42
C LYS A 279 0.85 -6.55 21.69
N LYS A 280 0.76 -7.73 21.03
CA LYS A 280 1.86 -8.31 20.23
C LYS A 280 2.37 -7.35 19.14
N ALA A 281 1.45 -6.71 18.42
CA ALA A 281 1.82 -5.73 17.38
C ALA A 281 2.63 -4.55 17.94
N HIS A 282 2.22 -3.96 19.06
CA HIS A 282 2.95 -2.86 19.69
C HIS A 282 4.33 -3.32 20.20
N THR A 283 4.43 -4.56 20.67
CA THR A 283 5.70 -5.16 21.11
C THR A 283 6.68 -5.25 19.96
N ILE A 284 6.22 -5.75 18.80
CA ILE A 284 7.04 -5.79 17.57
C ILE A 284 7.40 -4.39 17.09
N THR A 285 6.47 -3.43 17.08
CA THR A 285 6.80 -2.06 16.70
C THR A 285 7.87 -1.45 17.60
N ALA A 286 7.72 -1.57 18.92
CA ALA A 286 8.70 -1.07 19.88
C ALA A 286 10.07 -1.73 19.67
N PHE A 287 10.07 -3.06 19.51
CA PHE A 287 11.28 -3.83 19.21
C PHE A 287 11.95 -3.34 17.91
N SER A 288 11.20 -3.24 16.81
CA SER A 288 11.72 -2.82 15.52
C SER A 288 12.31 -1.41 15.56
N THR A 289 11.66 -0.45 16.23
CA THR A 289 12.19 0.92 16.37
C THR A 289 13.51 0.92 17.14
N LEU A 290 13.59 0.18 18.25
CA LEU A 290 14.80 0.08 19.06
C LEU A 290 15.94 -0.64 18.30
N MET A 291 15.63 -1.70 17.57
CA MET A 291 16.61 -2.47 16.81
C MET A 291 17.10 -1.71 15.58
N TYR A 292 16.24 -0.94 14.91
CA TYR A 292 16.63 -0.11 13.78
C TYR A 292 17.68 0.94 14.18
N GLY A 293 17.52 1.55 15.37
CA GLY A 293 18.52 2.47 15.93
C GLY A 293 19.87 1.81 16.22
N ARG A 294 19.90 0.49 16.53
CA ARG A 294 21.15 -0.26 16.75
C ARG A 294 21.77 -0.77 15.44
N ASN A 295 20.94 -1.21 14.49
CA ASN A 295 21.36 -1.72 13.20
C ASN A 295 20.30 -1.39 12.14
N MET A 296 20.62 -0.45 11.25
CA MET A 296 19.73 -0.02 10.17
C MET A 296 19.36 -1.13 9.18
N LYS A 297 20.02 -2.30 9.21
CA LYS A 297 19.62 -3.46 8.40
C LYS A 297 18.34 -4.12 8.90
N ASN A 298 17.98 -3.94 10.18
CA ASN A 298 16.73 -4.45 10.76
C ASN A 298 15.60 -3.46 10.48
N SER A 299 15.24 -3.30 9.21
CA SER A 299 14.40 -2.20 8.72
C SER A 299 13.09 -2.64 8.10
N ILE A 300 12.71 -3.93 8.19
CA ILE A 300 11.55 -4.46 7.48
C ILE A 300 10.26 -3.69 7.84
N LEU A 301 10.01 -3.49 9.14
CA LEU A 301 8.83 -2.77 9.61
C LEU A 301 8.91 -1.28 9.28
N GLN A 302 10.11 -0.69 9.31
CA GLN A 302 10.34 0.71 8.92
C GLN A 302 10.07 0.95 7.42
N TYR A 303 10.42 -0.01 6.56
CA TYR A 303 10.07 0.04 5.14
C TYR A 303 8.57 -0.12 4.93
N ILE A 304 7.92 -1.09 5.59
CA ILE A 304 6.46 -1.29 5.50
C ILE A 304 5.72 -0.03 5.95
N THR A 305 6.03 0.45 7.15
CA THR A 305 5.43 1.67 7.70
C THR A 305 5.66 2.86 6.77
N GLY A 306 6.90 3.05 6.30
CA GLY A 306 7.28 4.13 5.38
C GLY A 306 6.53 4.08 4.05
N LEU A 307 6.43 2.91 3.42
CA LEU A 307 5.69 2.72 2.17
C LEU A 307 4.17 2.94 2.37
N THR A 308 3.62 2.48 3.50
CA THR A 308 2.21 2.70 3.82
C THR A 308 1.90 4.19 4.01
N VAL A 309 2.67 4.91 4.81
CA VAL A 309 2.40 6.34 5.02
C VAL A 309 2.66 7.17 3.76
N ASP A 310 3.67 6.83 2.94
CA ASP A 310 3.90 7.42 1.61
C ASP A 310 2.67 7.24 0.71
N SER A 311 2.09 6.03 0.70
CA SER A 311 0.86 5.75 -0.04
C SER A 311 -0.35 6.55 0.48
N CYS A 312 -0.37 6.93 1.76
CA CYS A 312 -1.38 7.81 2.34
C CYS A 312 -1.14 9.30 2.07
N GLY A 313 -0.13 9.66 1.27
CA GLY A 313 0.12 11.05 0.86
C GLY A 313 0.85 11.91 1.89
N ILE A 314 1.58 11.30 2.83
CA ILE A 314 2.44 12.06 3.74
C ILE A 314 3.51 12.84 2.94
N THR A 315 3.85 14.04 3.41
CA THR A 315 4.90 14.83 2.73
C THR A 315 6.30 14.30 3.04
N LYS A 316 7.29 14.72 2.26
CA LYS A 316 8.70 14.36 2.48
C LYS A 316 9.19 14.83 3.85
N GLU A 317 8.71 15.98 4.32
CA GLU A 317 9.00 16.52 5.65
C GLU A 317 8.38 15.63 6.74
N GLY A 318 7.14 15.18 6.54
CA GLY A 318 6.49 14.22 7.45
C GLY A 318 7.24 12.89 7.54
N LEU A 319 7.70 12.35 6.40
CA LEU A 319 8.56 11.17 6.38
C LEU A 319 9.91 11.41 7.08
N GLN A 320 10.48 12.61 6.95
CA GLN A 320 11.73 12.95 7.62
C GLN A 320 11.54 12.95 9.14
N VAL A 321 10.44 13.51 9.65
CA VAL A 321 10.11 13.47 11.09
C VAL A 321 9.95 12.03 11.57
N LEU A 322 9.23 11.17 10.84
CA LEU A 322 9.06 9.76 11.20
C LEU A 322 10.37 8.96 11.15
N HIS A 323 11.25 9.29 10.21
CA HIS A 323 12.59 8.73 10.13
C HIS A 323 13.44 9.11 11.33
N ASP A 324 13.39 10.38 11.75
CA ASP A 324 14.15 10.87 12.90
C ASP A 324 13.66 10.25 14.22
N LEU A 325 12.39 9.81 14.26
CA LEU A 325 11.82 8.99 15.35
C LEU A 325 12.15 7.48 15.24
N GLY A 326 12.81 7.03 14.18
CA GLY A 326 13.14 5.62 13.93
C GLY A 326 11.95 4.73 13.52
N VAL A 327 10.82 5.36 13.19
CA VAL A 327 9.57 4.67 12.81
C VAL A 327 9.58 4.25 11.34
N THR A 328 10.27 5.03 10.49
CA THR A 328 10.41 4.75 9.06
C THR A 328 11.88 4.83 8.62
N VAL A 329 12.18 4.28 7.44
CA VAL A 329 13.46 4.54 6.78
C VAL A 329 13.46 5.95 6.14
N SER A 330 14.62 6.40 5.66
CA SER A 330 14.73 7.75 5.09
C SER A 330 13.85 7.93 3.84
N PRO A 331 13.34 9.15 3.57
CA PRO A 331 12.49 9.40 2.40
C PRO A 331 13.12 8.95 1.07
N ARG A 332 14.44 9.10 0.94
CA ARG A 332 15.20 8.63 -0.23
C ARG A 332 15.18 7.10 -0.37
N SER A 333 15.26 6.38 0.75
CA SER A 333 15.22 4.92 0.76
C SER A 333 13.83 4.39 0.40
N ILE A 334 12.77 5.07 0.86
CA ILE A 334 11.38 4.76 0.49
C ILE A 334 11.19 4.96 -1.02
N LEU A 335 11.62 6.11 -1.56
CA LEU A 335 11.51 6.38 -2.99
C LEU A 335 12.28 5.36 -3.83
N ARG A 336 13.51 5.01 -3.43
CA ARG A 336 14.30 3.98 -4.13
C ARG A 336 13.57 2.63 -4.11
N LYS A 337 13.08 2.20 -2.95
CA LYS A 337 12.37 0.93 -2.79
C LYS A 337 11.05 0.92 -3.58
N LYS A 338 10.33 2.04 -3.64
CA LYS A 338 9.14 2.21 -4.47
C LYS A 338 9.46 1.98 -5.95
N ASN A 339 10.53 2.59 -6.45
CA ASN A 339 10.97 2.39 -7.84
C ASN A 339 11.39 0.93 -8.10
N GLU A 340 12.10 0.29 -7.16
CA GLU A 340 12.43 -1.14 -7.24
C GLU A 340 11.18 -2.03 -7.33
N LEU A 341 10.13 -1.73 -6.55
CA LEU A 341 8.86 -2.46 -6.58
C LEU A 341 8.08 -2.23 -7.90
N VAL A 342 8.14 -1.01 -8.44
CA VAL A 342 7.55 -0.70 -9.76
C VAL A 342 8.27 -1.49 -10.85
N LEU A 343 9.60 -1.49 -10.87
CA LEU A 343 10.38 -2.27 -11.84
C LEU A 343 10.10 -3.77 -11.74
N GLU A 344 9.96 -4.32 -10.53
CA GLU A 344 9.57 -5.73 -10.33
C GLU A 344 8.17 -6.02 -10.90
N GLN A 345 7.25 -5.08 -10.76
CA GLN A 345 5.89 -5.21 -11.31
C GLN A 345 5.90 -5.12 -12.83
N GLU A 346 6.63 -4.16 -13.41
CA GLU A 346 6.80 -4.02 -14.86
C GLU A 346 7.45 -5.25 -15.48
N GLU A 347 8.47 -5.81 -14.83
CA GLU A 347 9.13 -7.02 -15.28
C GLU A 347 8.18 -8.23 -15.25
N LYS A 348 7.34 -8.35 -14.21
CA LYS A 348 6.28 -9.38 -14.18
C LYS A 348 5.28 -9.22 -15.32
N ILE A 349 4.83 -8.00 -15.59
CA ILE A 349 3.91 -7.72 -16.71
C ILE A 349 4.57 -8.12 -18.03
N LYS A 350 5.85 -7.82 -18.24
CA LYS A 350 6.59 -8.24 -19.43
C LYS A 350 6.68 -9.76 -19.56
N GLN A 351 7.05 -10.44 -18.48
CA GLN A 351 7.19 -11.90 -18.44
C GLN A 351 5.87 -12.64 -18.62
N THR A 352 4.72 -11.99 -18.37
CA THR A 352 3.41 -12.62 -18.52
C THR A 352 2.64 -12.11 -19.74
N VAL A 353 2.28 -10.82 -19.76
CA VAL A 353 1.38 -10.24 -20.76
C VAL A 353 2.12 -10.07 -22.08
N THR A 354 3.27 -9.39 -22.05
CA THR A 354 4.05 -9.12 -23.26
C THR A 354 4.60 -10.41 -23.86
N ALA A 355 5.10 -11.33 -23.03
CA ALA A 355 5.59 -12.63 -23.48
C ALA A 355 4.47 -13.48 -24.13
N TYR A 356 3.27 -13.50 -23.54
CA TYR A 356 2.10 -14.16 -24.12
C TYR A 356 1.75 -13.59 -25.51
N VAL A 357 1.64 -12.27 -25.62
CA VAL A 357 1.31 -11.58 -26.88
C VAL A 357 2.37 -11.89 -27.94
N GLN A 358 3.65 -11.75 -27.61
CA GLN A 358 4.75 -12.03 -28.54
C GLN A 358 4.81 -13.50 -28.97
N GLN A 359 4.50 -14.44 -28.09
CA GLN A 359 4.46 -15.85 -28.46
C GLN A 359 3.36 -16.11 -29.50
N ARG A 360 2.17 -15.56 -29.29
CA ARG A 360 1.04 -15.71 -30.22
C ARG A 360 1.32 -15.03 -31.57
N GLU A 361 1.95 -13.85 -31.55
CA GLU A 361 2.38 -13.16 -32.77
C GLU A 361 3.41 -13.96 -33.57
N LYS A 362 4.41 -14.56 -32.90
CA LYS A 362 5.45 -15.35 -33.56
C LYS A 362 4.93 -16.66 -34.14
N ALA A 363 4.04 -17.36 -33.42
CA ALA A 363 3.48 -18.63 -33.89
C ALA A 363 2.82 -18.51 -35.27
N VAL A 364 2.08 -17.42 -35.50
CA VAL A 364 1.43 -17.17 -36.80
C VAL A 364 2.44 -16.86 -37.91
N VAL A 365 3.52 -16.14 -37.61
CA VAL A 365 4.58 -15.86 -38.61
C VAL A 365 5.26 -17.16 -39.02
N THR A 366 5.60 -18.02 -38.06
CA THR A 366 6.21 -19.32 -38.34
C THR A 366 5.28 -20.24 -39.12
N GLU A 367 3.98 -20.30 -38.79
CA GLU A 367 3.00 -21.05 -39.58
C GLU A 367 2.86 -20.50 -41.01
N ALA A 368 2.85 -19.18 -41.19
CA ALA A 368 2.75 -18.54 -42.50
C ALA A 368 4.00 -18.79 -43.36
N GLU A 369 5.20 -18.74 -42.76
CA GLU A 369 6.47 -19.08 -43.41
C GLU A 369 6.51 -20.56 -43.82
N LEU A 370 6.11 -21.47 -42.92
CA LEU A 370 6.03 -22.90 -43.21
C LEU A 370 5.04 -23.20 -44.35
N HIS A 371 3.87 -22.55 -44.35
CA HIS A 371 2.89 -22.69 -45.42
C HIS A 371 3.34 -22.07 -46.76
N ALA A 372 4.27 -21.11 -46.75
CA ALA A 372 4.88 -20.58 -47.96
C ALA A 372 5.96 -21.52 -48.51
N GLU A 373 6.75 -22.17 -47.64
CA GLU A 373 7.78 -23.14 -48.01
C GLU A 373 7.20 -24.47 -48.50
N VAL A 374 6.13 -24.98 -47.88
CA VAL A 374 5.44 -26.21 -48.30
C VAL A 374 4.77 -26.08 -49.67
N ARG A 375 4.47 -24.86 -50.14
CA ARG A 375 3.97 -24.64 -51.52
C ARG A 375 5.07 -24.71 -52.58
N GLN A 376 6.35 -24.75 -52.19
CA GLN A 376 7.48 -24.80 -53.11
C GLN A 376 8.22 -26.15 -53.11
N HIS A 377 7.98 -27.02 -52.12
CA HIS A 377 8.57 -28.36 -52.07
C HIS A 377 7.55 -29.41 -51.60
N ASP A 378 7.16 -30.31 -52.51
CA ASP A 378 6.54 -31.58 -52.15
C ASP A 378 7.54 -32.43 -51.35
N GLU A 379 7.06 -32.99 -50.24
CA GLU A 379 7.68 -34.01 -49.41
C GLU A 379 9.03 -33.68 -48.75
N ALA A 380 9.00 -32.93 -47.64
CA ALA A 380 9.95 -33.11 -46.55
C ALA A 380 9.29 -32.86 -45.19
N THR A 381 9.41 -33.83 -44.30
CA THR A 381 8.87 -33.82 -42.94
C THR A 381 9.63 -32.80 -42.09
N CYS A 382 9.10 -31.58 -41.95
CA CYS A 382 9.64 -30.58 -41.02
C CYS A 382 9.21 -30.90 -39.59
N THR A 383 10.14 -31.48 -38.81
CA THR A 383 10.03 -31.52 -37.34
C THR A 383 10.19 -30.12 -36.77
N ILE A 384 9.11 -29.61 -36.16
CA ILE A 384 9.03 -28.32 -35.49
C ILE A 384 9.89 -28.35 -34.21
N PRO A 385 10.78 -27.37 -33.96
CA PRO A 385 11.35 -27.17 -32.63
C PRO A 385 10.25 -26.65 -31.72
N VAL A 386 9.79 -27.49 -30.79
CA VAL A 386 8.81 -27.10 -29.77
C VAL A 386 9.49 -26.11 -28.83
N ASP A 387 9.11 -24.83 -28.92
CA ASP A 387 9.56 -23.79 -27.99
C ASP A 387 9.07 -24.14 -26.57
N GLU A 388 9.99 -24.42 -25.65
CA GLU A 388 9.73 -25.07 -24.35
C GLU A 388 8.90 -24.23 -23.36
N ASN A 389 8.51 -23.00 -23.69
CA ASN A 389 7.72 -22.13 -22.81
C ASN A 389 6.37 -21.75 -23.42
N VAL A 390 5.36 -22.61 -23.25
CA VAL A 390 3.96 -22.27 -23.54
C VAL A 390 3.44 -21.33 -22.44
N TYR A 391 3.17 -20.06 -22.79
CA TYR A 391 2.59 -19.10 -21.85
C TYR A 391 1.07 -19.33 -21.74
N PRO A 392 0.54 -19.51 -20.51
CA PRO A 392 -0.90 -19.72 -20.33
C PRO A 392 -1.72 -18.52 -20.81
N PRO A 393 -2.92 -18.75 -21.38
CA PRO A 393 -3.83 -17.69 -21.82
C PRO A 393 -4.16 -16.69 -20.72
N ILE A 394 -4.38 -15.43 -21.13
CA ILE A 394 -4.69 -14.32 -20.23
C ILE A 394 -6.11 -13.80 -20.42
N GLU A 395 -6.63 -13.15 -19.38
CA GLU A 395 -7.86 -12.36 -19.38
C GLU A 395 -7.54 -10.99 -18.81
N MET A 396 -8.12 -9.95 -19.38
CA MET A 396 -8.03 -8.59 -18.87
C MET A 396 -9.28 -8.28 -18.06
N LEU A 397 -9.13 -7.57 -16.96
CA LEU A 397 -10.21 -7.13 -16.08
C LEU A 397 -10.09 -5.62 -15.91
N GLY A 398 -11.21 -4.94 -15.81
CA GLY A 398 -11.27 -3.49 -15.69
C GLY A 398 -12.34 -3.03 -14.70
N ASP A 399 -12.03 -1.96 -13.96
CA ASP A 399 -13.00 -1.27 -13.12
C ASP A 399 -12.68 0.23 -13.02
N ASN A 400 -13.71 1.03 -12.76
CA ASN A 400 -13.58 2.48 -12.63
C ASN A 400 -13.08 2.88 -11.23
N LEU A 401 -12.21 3.88 -11.18
CA LEU A 401 -11.61 4.42 -9.97
C LEU A 401 -11.80 5.93 -9.94
N ASP A 402 -12.89 6.34 -9.30
CA ASP A 402 -13.25 7.74 -9.13
C ASP A 402 -12.73 8.28 -7.79
N ILE A 403 -11.83 9.27 -7.83
CA ILE A 403 -11.31 9.93 -6.63
C ILE A 403 -11.76 11.38 -6.61
N THR A 404 -12.50 11.76 -5.56
CA THR A 404 -12.83 13.15 -5.29
C THR A 404 -11.90 13.73 -4.24
N ILE A 405 -11.06 14.69 -4.63
CA ILE A 405 -10.22 15.46 -3.72
C ILE A 405 -10.96 16.74 -3.35
N THR A 406 -11.43 16.82 -2.11
CA THR A 406 -12.05 18.03 -1.57
C THR A 406 -11.04 18.78 -0.70
N PRO A 407 -10.63 20.00 -1.05
CA PRO A 407 -9.73 20.80 -0.22
C PRO A 407 -10.44 21.21 1.07
N SER A 408 -9.66 21.37 2.16
CA SER A 408 -10.18 21.77 3.47
C SER A 408 -10.82 23.17 3.45
N LYS A 409 -10.35 24.05 2.56
CA LYS A 409 -10.94 25.35 2.25
C LYS A 409 -11.10 25.45 0.74
N ILE A 410 -12.35 25.59 0.29
CA ILE A 410 -12.64 25.81 -1.13
C ILE A 410 -12.39 27.28 -1.45
N THR A 411 -11.46 27.56 -2.35
CA THR A 411 -11.14 28.91 -2.85
C THR A 411 -11.19 28.90 -4.38
N SER A 412 -11.16 30.06 -5.03
CA SER A 412 -11.09 30.15 -6.51
C SER A 412 -9.97 29.27 -7.08
N ASP A 413 -8.83 29.20 -6.39
CA ASP A 413 -7.62 28.52 -6.85
C ASP A 413 -7.55 27.06 -6.37
N ALA A 414 -8.31 26.71 -5.33
CA ALA A 414 -8.40 25.37 -4.76
C ALA A 414 -9.86 24.90 -4.77
N GLN A 415 -10.27 24.41 -5.93
CA GLN A 415 -11.56 23.77 -6.13
C GLN A 415 -11.49 22.26 -5.88
N ARG A 416 -12.67 21.64 -5.71
CA ARG A 416 -12.79 20.18 -5.70
C ARG A 416 -12.26 19.63 -7.02
N LYS A 417 -11.38 18.64 -6.94
CA LYS A 417 -10.91 17.89 -8.11
C LYS A 417 -11.59 16.53 -8.15
N SER A 418 -12.12 16.17 -9.30
CA SER A 418 -12.61 14.81 -9.57
C SER A 418 -11.63 14.17 -10.53
N LEU A 419 -10.99 13.09 -10.11
CA LEU A 419 -10.10 12.28 -10.93
C LEU A 419 -10.87 11.03 -11.32
N HIS A 420 -10.88 10.73 -12.61
CA HIS A 420 -11.58 9.60 -13.19
C HIS A 420 -10.55 8.73 -13.87
N TRP A 421 -10.24 7.59 -13.27
CA TRP A 421 -9.24 6.65 -13.74
C TRP A 421 -9.85 5.28 -13.95
N PHE A 422 -9.26 4.48 -14.83
CA PHE A 422 -9.69 3.12 -15.07
C PHE A 422 -8.55 2.15 -14.76
N LEU A 423 -8.76 1.25 -13.81
CA LEU A 423 -7.76 0.27 -13.40
C LEU A 423 -7.87 -0.96 -14.31
N VAL A 424 -6.78 -1.32 -14.97
CA VAL A 424 -6.67 -2.53 -15.77
C VAL A 424 -5.82 -3.57 -15.05
N MET A 425 -6.38 -4.76 -14.89
CA MET A 425 -5.72 -5.91 -14.29
C MET A 425 -5.66 -7.07 -15.29
N MET A 426 -4.66 -7.92 -15.16
CA MET A 426 -4.59 -9.19 -15.88
C MET A 426 -4.83 -10.34 -14.90
N LYS A 427 -5.52 -11.36 -15.39
CA LYS A 427 -5.69 -12.66 -14.74
C LYS A 427 -5.20 -13.76 -15.68
N GLN A 428 -4.39 -14.67 -15.17
CA GLN A 428 -3.94 -15.83 -15.93
C GLN A 428 -4.97 -16.96 -15.84
N LYS A 429 -5.36 -17.55 -16.99
CA LYS A 429 -6.26 -18.70 -17.03
C LYS A 429 -5.53 -19.94 -16.51
N LYS A 430 -6.17 -20.64 -15.59
CA LYS A 430 -5.66 -21.90 -15.00
C LYS A 430 -6.13 -23.14 -15.73
N ILE A 431 -7.33 -23.05 -16.31
CA ILE A 431 -7.96 -24.14 -17.05
C ILE A 431 -8.07 -23.65 -18.49
N THR A 432 -7.47 -24.41 -19.40
CA THR A 432 -7.48 -24.11 -20.84
C THR A 432 -8.32 -25.15 -21.58
N VAL A 433 -8.59 -24.93 -22.86
CA VAL A 433 -9.31 -25.90 -23.71
C VAL A 433 -8.53 -27.20 -23.86
N GLU A 434 -7.19 -27.15 -23.75
CA GLU A 434 -6.30 -28.30 -23.80
C GLU A 434 -6.44 -29.22 -22.59
N ASP A 435 -6.94 -28.69 -21.47
CA ASP A 435 -7.18 -29.46 -20.26
C ASP A 435 -8.44 -30.35 -20.36
N PHE A 436 -9.29 -30.13 -21.36
CA PHE A 436 -10.47 -30.94 -21.59
C PHE A 436 -10.15 -32.08 -22.57
N ASN A 437 -10.69 -33.27 -22.30
CA ASN A 437 -10.59 -34.41 -23.22
C ASN A 437 -11.13 -34.04 -24.61
N SER A 438 -10.21 -34.01 -25.57
CA SER A 438 -10.29 -33.30 -26.85
C SER A 438 -11.31 -33.87 -27.85
N MET A 439 -11.88 -35.06 -27.61
CA MET A 439 -12.83 -35.66 -28.55
C MET A 439 -14.27 -35.14 -28.43
N GLN A 440 -14.73 -34.69 -27.26
CA GLN A 440 -16.14 -34.26 -27.09
C GLN A 440 -16.35 -32.75 -27.20
N VAL A 441 -15.33 -31.94 -26.85
CA VAL A 441 -15.46 -30.47 -26.80
C VAL A 441 -15.13 -29.81 -28.14
N ARG A 442 -14.39 -30.49 -29.02
CA ARG A 442 -13.92 -29.93 -30.31
C ARG A 442 -14.86 -30.19 -31.50
N GLU A 443 -15.88 -31.03 -31.33
CA GLU A 443 -16.90 -31.17 -32.37
C GLU A 443 -17.77 -29.92 -32.42
N GLN A 444 -17.53 -29.05 -33.41
CA GLN A 444 -18.52 -28.06 -33.82
C GLN A 444 -19.76 -28.81 -34.31
N ARG A 445 -20.78 -28.89 -33.45
CA ARG A 445 -22.09 -29.43 -33.81
C ARG A 445 -22.99 -28.28 -34.24
N ASP A 446 -23.64 -28.40 -35.38
CA ASP A 446 -24.60 -27.41 -35.82
C ASP A 446 -25.81 -27.45 -34.87
N ILE A 447 -26.11 -26.29 -34.27
CA ILE A 447 -27.25 -26.04 -33.37
C ILE A 447 -28.54 -26.54 -34.01
N MET A 448 -28.68 -26.39 -35.33
CA MET A 448 -29.88 -26.79 -36.07
C MET A 448 -29.97 -28.32 -36.25
N THR A 449 -28.85 -29.04 -36.13
CA THR A 449 -28.76 -30.51 -36.27
C THR A 449 -28.76 -31.25 -34.95
N LEU A 450 -28.54 -30.55 -33.84
CA LEU A 450 -28.50 -31.14 -32.50
C LEU A 450 -29.91 -31.61 -32.08
N PRO A 451 -30.08 -32.89 -31.70
CA PRO A 451 -31.34 -33.37 -31.13
C PRO A 451 -31.78 -32.50 -29.95
N LYS A 452 -33.07 -32.16 -29.87
CA LYS A 452 -33.63 -31.34 -28.79
C LYS A 452 -33.35 -31.90 -27.39
N GLU A 453 -33.22 -33.22 -27.29
CA GLU A 453 -32.91 -33.96 -26.07
C GLU A 453 -31.52 -33.64 -25.51
N ASN A 454 -30.55 -33.26 -26.36
CA ASN A 454 -29.20 -32.89 -25.92
C ASN A 454 -29.14 -31.53 -25.21
N TRP A 455 -30.20 -30.73 -25.31
CA TRP A 455 -30.31 -29.45 -24.61
C TRP A 455 -30.83 -29.60 -23.17
N LEU A 456 -31.40 -30.77 -22.85
CA LEU A 456 -31.90 -31.07 -21.52
C LEU A 456 -30.83 -31.85 -20.74
N ALA A 457 -30.77 -31.59 -19.43
CA ALA A 457 -29.92 -32.37 -18.56
C ALA A 457 -30.38 -33.84 -18.61
N ASN A 458 -29.46 -34.74 -18.95
CA ASN A 458 -29.76 -36.17 -18.89
C ASN A 458 -29.89 -36.63 -17.43
N HIS A 459 -30.35 -37.88 -17.23
CA HIS A 459 -30.60 -38.40 -15.89
C HIS A 459 -29.33 -38.39 -15.01
N HIS A 460 -28.16 -38.65 -15.60
CA HIS A 460 -26.87 -38.62 -14.90
C HIS A 460 -26.50 -37.19 -14.47
N GLN A 461 -26.63 -36.20 -15.35
CA GLN A 461 -26.39 -34.79 -15.05
C GLN A 461 -27.35 -34.27 -13.97
N THR A 462 -28.62 -34.71 -14.02
CA THR A 462 -29.61 -34.37 -12.99
C THR A 462 -29.25 -34.98 -11.64
N GLY A 463 -28.82 -36.24 -11.61
CA GLY A 463 -28.31 -36.88 -10.38
C GLY A 463 -27.12 -36.14 -9.79
N SER A 464 -26.12 -35.81 -10.62
CA SER A 464 -24.96 -35.01 -10.19
C SER A 464 -25.34 -33.62 -9.66
N LEU A 465 -26.32 -32.96 -10.28
CA LEU A 465 -26.85 -31.69 -9.79
C LEU A 465 -27.49 -31.85 -8.39
N ILE A 466 -28.27 -32.90 -8.18
CA ILE A 466 -28.89 -33.19 -6.88
C ILE A 466 -27.81 -33.42 -5.82
N ASP A 467 -26.78 -34.23 -6.12
CA ASP A 467 -25.67 -34.48 -5.19
C ASP A 467 -24.95 -33.18 -4.79
N ASN A 468 -24.72 -32.28 -5.77
CA ASN A 468 -24.13 -30.96 -5.53
C ASN A 468 -25.03 -30.04 -4.69
N MET A 469 -26.36 -30.11 -4.88
CA MET A 469 -27.32 -29.39 -4.05
C MET A 469 -27.33 -29.94 -2.62
N VAL A 470 -27.34 -31.27 -2.45
CA VAL A 470 -27.28 -31.94 -1.15
C VAL A 470 -26.02 -31.53 -0.39
N HIS A 471 -24.86 -31.54 -1.06
CA HIS A 471 -23.60 -31.04 -0.49
C HIS A 471 -23.73 -29.61 0.04
N SER A 472 -24.30 -28.71 -0.76
CA SER A 472 -24.49 -27.30 -0.40
C SER A 472 -25.43 -27.12 0.79
N ILE A 473 -26.55 -27.86 0.80
CA ILE A 473 -27.54 -27.81 1.88
C ILE A 473 -26.93 -28.33 3.18
N ILE A 474 -26.21 -29.46 3.15
CA ILE A 474 -25.55 -30.03 4.33
C ILE A 474 -24.58 -29.03 4.97
N HIS A 475 -23.76 -28.33 4.18
CA HIS A 475 -22.84 -27.31 4.69
C HIS A 475 -23.57 -26.15 5.37
N VAL A 476 -24.71 -25.70 4.82
CA VAL A 476 -25.56 -24.69 5.45
C VAL A 476 -26.13 -25.19 6.77
N LEU A 477 -26.69 -26.41 6.78
CA LEU A 477 -27.27 -27.00 8.00
C LEU A 477 -26.23 -27.13 9.11
N VAL A 478 -25.03 -27.65 8.81
CA VAL A 478 -23.94 -27.82 9.78
C VAL A 478 -23.38 -26.48 10.27
N LYS A 479 -23.41 -25.44 9.42
CA LYS A 479 -22.97 -24.09 9.80
C LYS A 479 -23.92 -23.45 10.81
N TYR A 480 -25.23 -23.60 10.63
CA TYR A 480 -26.25 -22.86 11.39
C TYR A 480 -26.97 -23.66 12.48
N ILE A 481 -26.98 -24.99 12.40
CA ILE A 481 -27.63 -25.86 13.40
C ILE A 481 -26.58 -26.41 14.35
N GLU A 482 -26.58 -25.94 15.60
CA GLU A 482 -25.59 -26.30 16.63
C GLU A 482 -25.44 -27.82 16.82
N PHE A 483 -26.57 -28.54 16.82
CA PHE A 483 -26.62 -29.99 16.96
C PHE A 483 -25.87 -30.74 15.86
N LEU A 484 -25.76 -30.17 14.65
CA LEU A 484 -25.11 -30.80 13.50
C LEU A 484 -23.63 -30.39 13.34
N LYS A 485 -23.13 -29.42 14.11
CA LYS A 485 -21.73 -28.97 14.05
C LYS A 485 -20.67 -30.09 14.19
N PRO A 486 -20.86 -31.12 15.03
CA PRO A 486 -19.89 -32.21 15.13
C PRO A 486 -19.64 -32.95 13.80
N LEU A 487 -20.65 -33.00 12.90
CA LEU A 487 -20.56 -33.67 11.60
C LEU A 487 -19.70 -32.90 10.58
N LYS A 488 -19.26 -31.67 10.90
CA LYS A 488 -18.45 -30.85 10.01
C LYS A 488 -17.16 -31.54 9.56
N CYS A 489 -16.59 -32.38 10.40
CA CYS A 489 -15.36 -33.11 10.10
C CYS A 489 -15.55 -34.21 9.04
N ASP A 490 -16.77 -34.72 8.88
CA ASP A 490 -17.08 -35.85 7.98
C ASP A 490 -17.54 -35.39 6.60
N ILE A 491 -17.79 -34.09 6.42
CA ILE A 491 -18.32 -33.53 5.18
C ILE A 491 -17.15 -33.00 4.34
N PRO A 492 -17.00 -33.43 3.08
CA PRO A 492 -16.00 -32.88 2.17
C PRO A 492 -16.10 -31.36 2.09
N LEU A 493 -14.98 -30.66 2.16
CA LEU A 493 -14.97 -29.19 2.17
C LEU A 493 -15.41 -28.60 0.82
N TYR A 494 -15.22 -29.35 -0.26
CA TYR A 494 -15.48 -28.91 -1.64
C TYR A 494 -16.24 -29.99 -2.39
N ILE A 495 -17.03 -29.58 -3.38
CA ILE A 495 -17.59 -30.48 -4.38
C ILE A 495 -16.41 -31.01 -5.22
N PRO A 496 -16.22 -32.34 -5.30
CA PRO A 496 -15.13 -32.91 -6.09
C PRO A 496 -15.34 -32.57 -7.56
N HIS A 497 -14.29 -32.05 -8.19
CA HIS A 497 -14.29 -31.77 -9.63
C HIS A 497 -12.91 -32.06 -10.22
N GLU A 498 -12.88 -32.40 -11.51
CA GLU A 498 -11.65 -32.85 -12.21
C GLU A 498 -10.48 -31.87 -12.07
N PHE A 499 -10.77 -30.58 -12.11
CA PHE A 499 -9.76 -29.52 -12.02
C PHE A 499 -9.50 -29.00 -10.60
N ILE A 500 -9.86 -29.73 -9.54
CA ILE A 500 -9.82 -29.21 -8.16
C ILE A 500 -8.40 -28.86 -7.72
N GLU A 501 -7.42 -29.66 -8.10
CA GLU A 501 -6.01 -29.38 -7.80
C GLU A 501 -5.55 -28.08 -8.47
N LYS A 502 -5.99 -27.83 -9.72
CA LYS A 502 -5.69 -26.58 -10.44
C LYS A 502 -6.39 -25.39 -9.81
N THR A 503 -7.66 -25.50 -9.43
CA THR A 503 -8.43 -24.39 -8.85
C THR A 503 -7.96 -24.02 -7.44
N GLN A 504 -7.47 -24.99 -6.65
CA GLN A 504 -6.92 -24.77 -5.30
C GLN A 504 -5.68 -23.86 -5.27
N THR A 505 -4.88 -23.82 -6.34
CA THR A 505 -3.70 -22.95 -6.41
C THR A 505 -4.06 -21.47 -6.26
N LYS A 506 -3.12 -20.60 -5.86
CA LYS A 506 -3.40 -19.16 -5.81
C LYS A 506 -3.46 -18.59 -7.23
N SER A 507 -4.54 -17.86 -7.55
CA SER A 507 -4.67 -17.19 -8.86
C SER A 507 -3.64 -16.08 -9.04
N VAL A 508 -3.12 -15.95 -10.26
CA VAL A 508 -2.20 -14.88 -10.64
C VAL A 508 -3.00 -13.70 -11.15
N PHE A 509 -2.91 -12.59 -10.42
CA PHE A 509 -3.47 -11.29 -10.80
C PHE A 509 -2.36 -10.25 -10.81
N LEU A 510 -2.30 -9.43 -11.86
CA LEU A 510 -1.36 -8.33 -11.97
C LEU A 510 -2.09 -7.02 -12.27
N ASN A 511 -1.83 -5.99 -11.49
CA ASN A 511 -2.20 -4.62 -11.86
C ASN A 511 -1.31 -4.22 -13.03
N CYS A 512 -1.91 -3.98 -14.19
CA CYS A 512 -1.17 -3.71 -15.41
C CYS A 512 -1.04 -2.22 -15.64
N GLU A 513 -2.14 -1.49 -15.54
CA GLU A 513 -2.15 -0.06 -15.87
C GLU A 513 -3.28 0.69 -15.16
N LEU A 514 -3.07 1.99 -14.96
CA LEU A 514 -4.09 2.93 -14.52
C LEU A 514 -4.26 3.99 -15.62
N ILE A 515 -5.39 3.94 -16.32
CA ILE A 515 -5.64 4.77 -17.49
C ILE A 515 -6.36 6.04 -17.03
N GLU A 516 -5.87 7.21 -17.45
CA GLU A 516 -6.51 8.50 -17.17
C GLU A 516 -7.67 8.76 -18.13
N ALA A 517 -8.70 7.91 -18.05
CA ALA A 517 -9.91 7.99 -18.84
C ALA A 517 -11.12 7.50 -18.01
N SER A 518 -12.29 8.05 -18.30
CA SER A 518 -13.53 7.63 -17.65
C SER A 518 -14.32 6.72 -18.59
N GLU A 519 -14.69 5.53 -18.11
CA GLU A 519 -15.64 4.66 -18.82
C GLU A 519 -17.02 5.29 -18.99
N ASN A 520 -17.37 6.29 -18.17
CA ASN A 520 -18.66 6.99 -18.28
C ASN A 520 -18.77 7.86 -19.54
N SER A 521 -17.66 8.20 -20.20
CA SER A 521 -17.66 8.95 -21.46
C SER A 521 -17.34 8.03 -22.63
N ALA A 522 -18.01 8.25 -23.77
CA ALA A 522 -17.79 7.43 -24.96
C ALA A 522 -16.33 7.51 -25.44
N SER A 523 -15.74 8.71 -25.45
CA SER A 523 -14.33 8.89 -25.81
C SER A 523 -13.38 8.24 -24.79
N GLY A 524 -13.70 8.30 -23.49
CA GLY A 524 -12.89 7.68 -22.45
C GLY A 524 -12.92 6.16 -22.56
N MET A 525 -14.09 5.56 -22.80
CA MET A 525 -14.22 4.12 -23.03
C MET A 525 -13.45 3.67 -24.28
N ILE A 526 -13.49 4.44 -25.37
CA ILE A 526 -12.68 4.16 -26.58
C ILE A 526 -11.19 4.16 -26.23
N SER A 527 -10.69 5.18 -25.53
CA SER A 527 -9.28 5.23 -25.12
C SER A 527 -8.88 4.10 -24.18
N ILE A 528 -9.79 3.66 -23.30
CA ILE A 528 -9.58 2.47 -22.46
C ILE A 528 -9.44 1.22 -23.34
N MET A 529 -10.33 1.05 -24.32
CA MET A 529 -10.32 -0.11 -25.21
C MET A 529 -9.08 -0.14 -26.12
N GLU A 530 -8.66 1.00 -26.67
CA GLU A 530 -7.40 1.15 -27.41
C GLU A 530 -6.23 0.66 -26.56
N ARG A 531 -6.17 1.12 -25.31
CA ARG A 531 -5.06 0.77 -24.42
C ARG A 531 -5.05 -0.71 -24.03
N VAL A 532 -6.22 -1.29 -23.77
CA VAL A 532 -6.35 -2.74 -23.51
C VAL A 532 -5.93 -3.55 -24.75
N HIS A 533 -6.28 -3.07 -25.95
CA HIS A 533 -5.91 -3.71 -27.20
C HIS A 533 -4.38 -3.71 -27.40
N ASP A 534 -3.74 -2.55 -27.23
CA ASP A 534 -2.27 -2.38 -27.33
C ASP A 534 -1.52 -3.25 -26.32
N LEU A 535 -2.07 -3.39 -25.12
CA LEU A 535 -1.40 -4.08 -24.02
C LEU A 535 -1.45 -5.60 -24.16
N ALA A 536 -2.59 -6.15 -24.59
CA ALA A 536 -2.91 -7.56 -24.35
C ALA A 536 -3.46 -8.33 -25.55
N VAL A 537 -3.87 -7.68 -26.65
CA VAL A 537 -4.42 -8.38 -27.82
C VAL A 537 -3.30 -8.67 -28.83
N PRO A 538 -3.03 -9.94 -29.17
CA PRO A 538 -2.07 -10.28 -30.22
C PRO A 538 -2.59 -9.90 -31.61
N HIS A 539 -1.80 -9.17 -32.39
CA HIS A 539 -2.17 -8.77 -33.75
C HIS A 539 -0.95 -8.73 -34.69
N THR A 540 -1.19 -8.90 -35.99
CA THR A 540 -0.13 -8.78 -37.01
C THR A 540 0.27 -7.32 -37.17
N ARG A 541 1.57 -7.01 -37.16
CA ARG A 541 2.05 -5.62 -37.30
C ARG A 541 1.84 -5.00 -38.69
N GLN A 542 1.73 -5.81 -39.73
CA GLN A 542 1.62 -5.33 -41.12
C GLN A 542 0.18 -4.96 -41.49
N GLU A 543 -0.80 -5.76 -41.05
CA GLU A 543 -2.21 -5.60 -41.45
C GLU A 543 -3.14 -5.17 -40.31
N ASN A 544 -2.64 -5.06 -39.07
CA ASN A 544 -3.46 -4.84 -37.87
C ASN A 544 -4.66 -5.80 -37.79
N LYS A 545 -4.41 -7.05 -38.20
CA LYS A 545 -5.34 -8.17 -38.12
C LYS A 545 -5.17 -8.86 -36.78
N VAL A 546 -6.28 -9.15 -36.11
CA VAL A 546 -6.29 -9.81 -34.80
C VAL A 546 -5.96 -11.28 -34.98
N ILE A 547 -5.02 -11.77 -34.19
CA ILE A 547 -4.61 -13.19 -34.19
C ILE A 547 -5.50 -13.98 -33.24
N GLU A 548 -5.66 -13.49 -32.02
CA GLU A 548 -6.45 -14.15 -30.98
C GLU A 548 -7.28 -13.12 -30.23
N ARG A 549 -8.51 -13.49 -29.88
CA ARG A 549 -9.38 -12.65 -29.06
C ARG A 549 -9.14 -12.91 -27.58
N ILE A 550 -9.02 -11.84 -26.80
CA ILE A 550 -8.92 -11.92 -25.34
C ILE A 550 -10.24 -11.54 -24.68
N VAL A 551 -10.47 -12.08 -23.49
CA VAL A 551 -11.61 -11.67 -22.67
C VAL A 551 -11.25 -10.38 -21.94
N PHE A 552 -12.12 -9.38 -22.04
CA PHE A 552 -12.12 -8.18 -21.20
C PHE A 552 -13.34 -8.23 -20.27
N GLY A 553 -13.08 -8.45 -18.99
CA GLY A 553 -14.09 -8.53 -17.95
C GLY A 553 -14.24 -7.21 -17.21
N GLY A 554 -15.47 -6.87 -16.86
CA GLY A 554 -15.80 -5.71 -16.03
C GLY A 554 -17.15 -5.93 -15.38
N ASP A 555 -17.67 -4.94 -14.66
CA ASP A 555 -19.05 -5.03 -14.20
C ASP A 555 -20.03 -4.93 -15.38
N VAL A 556 -21.34 -5.06 -15.10
CA VAL A 556 -22.35 -5.03 -16.17
C VAL A 556 -22.32 -3.72 -16.96
N LEU A 557 -22.08 -2.59 -16.29
CA LEU A 557 -22.05 -1.27 -16.91
C LEU A 557 -20.79 -1.07 -17.74
N THR A 558 -19.62 -1.46 -17.22
CA THR A 558 -18.36 -1.46 -17.97
C THR A 558 -18.51 -2.23 -19.28
N ASN A 559 -19.12 -3.41 -19.25
CA ASN A 559 -19.33 -4.22 -20.46
C ASN A 559 -20.32 -3.58 -21.44
N GLU A 560 -21.43 -3.02 -20.97
CA GLU A 560 -22.39 -2.32 -21.83
C GLU A 560 -21.73 -1.13 -22.56
N ARG A 561 -20.89 -0.38 -21.83
CA ARG A 561 -20.14 0.75 -22.37
C ARG A 561 -19.06 0.30 -23.35
N ALA A 562 -18.32 -0.76 -23.01
CA ALA A 562 -17.31 -1.34 -23.89
C ALA A 562 -17.94 -1.88 -25.20
N PHE A 563 -19.09 -2.53 -25.10
CA PHE A 563 -19.84 -2.99 -26.26
C PHE A 563 -20.30 -1.83 -27.14
N THR A 564 -20.81 -0.76 -26.53
CA THR A 564 -21.22 0.46 -27.26
C THR A 564 -20.02 1.12 -27.95
N ALA A 565 -18.88 1.21 -27.27
CA ALA A 565 -17.64 1.74 -27.85
C ALA A 565 -17.16 0.88 -29.03
N GLN A 566 -17.23 -0.45 -28.93
CA GLN A 566 -16.92 -1.36 -30.04
C GLN A 566 -17.87 -1.15 -31.23
N GLN A 567 -19.17 -1.00 -30.99
CA GLN A 567 -20.14 -0.70 -32.05
C GLN A 567 -19.82 0.60 -32.79
N ASN A 568 -19.48 1.65 -32.04
CA ASN A 568 -19.12 2.95 -32.62
C ASN A 568 -17.90 2.87 -33.54
N MET A 569 -17.02 1.90 -33.30
CA MET A 569 -15.79 1.72 -34.06
C MET A 569 -15.91 0.70 -35.21
N GLN A 570 -17.07 0.07 -35.42
CA GLN A 570 -17.25 -1.00 -36.43
C GLN A 570 -16.94 -0.59 -37.88
N LEU A 571 -17.06 0.70 -38.21
CA LEU A 571 -16.81 1.22 -39.55
C LEU A 571 -15.31 1.41 -39.86
N ASN A 572 -14.42 1.20 -38.88
CA ASN A 572 -12.99 1.30 -39.10
C ASN A 572 -12.47 0.15 -39.98
N LYS A 573 -11.34 0.40 -40.66
CA LYS A 573 -10.79 -0.54 -41.65
C LYS A 573 -10.08 -1.73 -41.04
N SER A 574 -9.27 -1.51 -40.00
CA SER A 574 -8.50 -2.60 -39.36
C SER A 574 -9.32 -3.32 -38.29
N GLU A 575 -8.93 -4.54 -37.93
CA GLU A 575 -9.58 -5.28 -36.84
C GLU A 575 -9.23 -4.71 -35.47
N VAL A 576 -7.99 -4.19 -35.33
CA VAL A 576 -7.52 -3.49 -34.13
C VAL A 576 -8.36 -2.24 -33.87
N ASP A 577 -8.54 -1.38 -34.88
CA ASP A 577 -9.32 -0.13 -34.74
C ASP A 577 -10.81 -0.39 -34.50
N ARG A 578 -11.31 -1.58 -34.87
CA ARG A 578 -12.68 -2.03 -34.58
C ARG A 578 -12.81 -2.70 -33.21
N PHE A 579 -11.70 -2.83 -32.49
CA PHE A 579 -11.58 -3.61 -31.26
C PHE A 579 -12.08 -5.05 -31.40
N ALA A 580 -11.90 -5.68 -32.57
CA ALA A 580 -12.41 -7.02 -32.86
C ALA A 580 -11.71 -8.13 -32.04
N GLY A 581 -10.59 -7.80 -31.40
CA GLY A 581 -9.82 -8.68 -30.52
C GLY A 581 -10.32 -8.79 -29.09
N ILE A 582 -11.39 -8.06 -28.72
CA ILE A 582 -11.90 -8.05 -27.35
C ILE A 582 -13.26 -8.74 -27.28
N ILE A 583 -13.40 -9.65 -26.31
CA ILE A 583 -14.65 -10.31 -25.93
C ILE A 583 -15.08 -9.80 -24.55
N HIS A 584 -16.21 -9.11 -24.50
CA HIS A 584 -16.75 -8.56 -23.24
C HIS A 584 -17.36 -9.67 -22.37
N ARG A 585 -17.05 -9.67 -21.07
CA ARG A 585 -17.62 -10.61 -20.10
C ARG A 585 -18.08 -9.88 -18.82
N PRO A 586 -19.35 -10.00 -18.42
CA PRO A 586 -19.79 -9.54 -17.11
C PRO A 586 -19.14 -10.35 -16.00
N GLU A 587 -18.37 -9.67 -15.15
CA GLU A 587 -17.79 -10.23 -13.95
C GLU A 587 -18.79 -10.16 -12.79
N GLY A 588 -18.90 -11.26 -12.06
CA GLY A 588 -19.83 -11.41 -10.95
C GLY A 588 -19.40 -10.74 -9.64
N LEU A 589 -18.29 -9.99 -9.62
CA LEU A 589 -17.68 -9.45 -8.39
C LEU A 589 -18.67 -8.57 -7.60
N HIS A 590 -19.31 -7.61 -8.26
CA HIS A 590 -20.34 -6.76 -7.63
C HIS A 590 -21.60 -7.53 -7.26
N ARG A 591 -22.00 -8.56 -8.04
CA ARG A 591 -23.15 -9.41 -7.70
C ARG A 591 -22.89 -10.24 -6.46
N GLN A 592 -21.70 -10.82 -6.31
CA GLN A 592 -21.31 -11.57 -5.12
C GLN A 592 -21.23 -10.65 -3.90
N MET A 593 -20.63 -9.46 -4.03
CA MET A 593 -20.57 -8.48 -2.96
C MET A 593 -21.98 -8.01 -2.53
N ASN A 594 -22.85 -7.67 -3.49
CA ASN A 594 -24.22 -7.25 -3.20
C ASN A 594 -25.05 -8.38 -2.59
N PHE A 595 -24.87 -9.62 -3.05
CA PHE A 595 -25.53 -10.80 -2.45
C PHE A 595 -25.08 -11.02 -1.00
N LEU A 596 -23.77 -10.90 -0.73
CA LEU A 596 -23.24 -11.00 0.63
C LEU A 596 -23.72 -9.85 1.53
N LEU A 597 -23.78 -8.60 1.01
CA LEU A 597 -24.31 -7.46 1.75
C LEU A 597 -25.79 -7.64 2.12
N VAL A 598 -26.59 -8.25 1.25
CA VAL A 598 -28.01 -8.56 1.53
C VAL A 598 -28.14 -9.70 2.55
N ILE A 599 -27.24 -10.68 2.55
CA ILE A 599 -27.25 -11.77 3.53
C ILE A 599 -26.77 -11.30 4.91
N ASP A 600 -25.76 -10.42 4.98
CA ASP A 600 -25.20 -9.91 6.25
C ASP A 600 -26.04 -8.78 6.87
N THR A 601 -27.08 -8.29 6.18
CA THR A 601 -28.03 -7.30 6.70
C THR A 601 -29.32 -7.89 7.28
N TYR A 602 -29.44 -9.22 7.33
CA TYR A 602 -30.44 -9.97 8.09
C TYR A 602 -29.75 -10.84 9.15
#